data_AF-A0A925NGN0-F1
#
_entry.id   AF-A0A925NGN0-F1
#
_cell.length_a   1.000
_cell.length_b   1.000
_cell.length_c   1.000
_cell.angle_alpha   90.00
_cell.angle_beta   90.00
_cell.angle_gamma   90.00
#
_symmetry.space_group_name_H-M   'P 1'
#
loop_
_entity.id
_entity.type
_entity.pdbx_description
1 polymer ?
#
loop_
_entity_poly.entity_id
_entity_poly.type
_entity_poly.pdbx_seq_one_letter_code
_entity_poly.pdbx_strand_id
1 'polypeptide(L)'
;MKVELEDDVSDWRKPINKLEESRARIDELDELIATLLNERLQLCKEIGEAKKHLGKPVLDDEREREVLARVASAATDPSIAKQMIDVYKTLLSGSRGLQESLKQPSDETISLSESRNPTRYFPQVAIVGLGETGGSIARLLRKCAPKTQITAVDSATVLKQALVDGLIDNAETTPEPAIQKVSLVILAAPPDQNLALLAEIAPHLTRRQLVVDITSTRQVICDSAETLELNGADFISASPTVATDVENGGGSRAGIRFGL
;
A
#
# COMPACT_ATOMS: atom_id res chain seq x y z
N MET A 1 -61.57 -43.73 6.69
CA MET A 1 -60.29 -44.38 7.05
C MET A 1 -59.20 -43.44 6.59
N LYS A 2 -58.42 -42.90 7.54
CA LYS A 2 -57.29 -41.98 7.35
C LYS A 2 -56.29 -42.52 6.32
N VAL A 3 -55.76 -41.65 5.46
CA VAL A 3 -54.33 -41.27 5.46
C VAL A 3 -54.25 -39.85 4.89
N GLU A 4 -54.14 -38.84 5.76
CA GLU A 4 -53.61 -37.53 5.38
C GLU A 4 -52.10 -37.64 5.52
N LEU A 5 -51.39 -37.48 4.40
CA LEU A 5 -49.93 -37.31 4.39
C LEU A 5 -49.66 -35.83 4.64
N GLU A 6 -49.25 -35.52 5.86
CA GLU A 6 -48.58 -34.26 6.21
C GLU A 6 -47.19 -34.27 5.55
N ASP A 7 -47.05 -33.62 4.41
CA ASP A 7 -45.73 -33.26 3.87
C ASP A 7 -45.27 -31.96 4.54
N ASP A 8 -44.52 -32.16 5.62
CA ASP A 8 -43.64 -31.19 6.28
C ASP A 8 -42.55 -30.73 5.30
N VAL A 9 -42.88 -29.75 4.45
CA VAL A 9 -41.92 -29.10 3.56
C VAL A 9 -41.13 -28.07 4.37
N SER A 10 -40.11 -28.58 5.03
CA SER A 10 -38.98 -27.88 5.66
C SER A 10 -38.58 -26.59 4.92
N ASP A 11 -38.67 -25.48 5.66
CA ASP A 11 -38.27 -24.12 5.34
C ASP A 11 -36.75 -23.99 5.05
N TRP A 12 -36.35 -24.17 3.79
CA TRP A 12 -34.95 -24.12 3.33
C TRP A 12 -34.44 -22.71 2.95
N ARG A 13 -35.24 -21.66 3.19
CA ARG A 13 -34.93 -20.26 2.80
C ARG A 13 -34.11 -19.45 3.81
N LYS A 14 -33.43 -20.09 4.78
CA LYS A 14 -32.72 -19.38 5.87
C LYS A 14 -31.19 -19.49 5.89
N PRO A 15 -30.47 -19.14 4.80
CA PRO A 15 -29.10 -18.64 4.98
C PRO A 15 -28.68 -17.43 4.12
N ILE A 16 -29.53 -16.87 3.26
CA ILE A 16 -29.19 -15.67 2.44
C ILE A 16 -29.33 -14.37 3.24
N ASN A 17 -30.36 -14.31 4.11
CA ASN A 17 -30.74 -13.06 4.76
C ASN A 17 -29.72 -12.54 5.80
N LYS A 18 -29.07 -13.41 6.58
CA LYS A 18 -28.18 -12.96 7.67
C LYS A 18 -26.91 -12.26 7.18
N LEU A 19 -26.35 -12.69 6.04
CA LEU A 19 -25.16 -12.07 5.46
C LEU A 19 -25.50 -10.69 4.88
N GLU A 20 -26.62 -10.59 4.16
CA GLU A 20 -27.08 -9.33 3.57
C GLU A 20 -27.50 -8.33 4.67
N GLU A 21 -28.21 -8.79 5.71
CA GLU A 21 -28.51 -7.99 6.90
C GLU A 21 -27.24 -7.51 7.61
N SER A 22 -26.22 -8.36 7.75
CA SER A 22 -24.95 -7.97 8.37
C SER A 22 -24.21 -6.92 7.54
N ARG A 23 -24.24 -7.03 6.21
CA ARG A 23 -23.62 -6.05 5.29
C ARG A 23 -24.34 -4.71 5.37
N ALA A 24 -25.66 -4.69 5.27
CA ALA A 24 -26.44 -3.48 5.41
C ALA A 24 -26.18 -2.80 6.77
N ARG A 25 -26.06 -3.59 7.84
CA ARG A 25 -25.72 -3.04 9.16
C ARG A 25 -24.30 -2.50 9.23
N ILE A 26 -23.34 -3.08 8.52
CA ILE A 26 -21.98 -2.55 8.41
C ILE A 26 -22.01 -1.22 7.64
N ASP A 27 -22.73 -1.15 6.52
CA ASP A 27 -22.84 0.08 5.73
C ASP A 27 -23.40 1.24 6.58
N GLU A 28 -24.45 0.99 7.37
CA GLU A 28 -25.00 1.96 8.34
C GLU A 28 -23.97 2.39 9.40
N LEU A 29 -23.17 1.44 9.92
CA LEU A 29 -22.12 1.74 10.89
C LEU A 29 -21.00 2.56 10.25
N ASP A 30 -20.64 2.27 9.01
CA ASP A 30 -19.58 2.97 8.27
C ASP A 30 -19.98 4.42 7.98
N GLU A 31 -21.24 4.69 7.66
CA GLU A 31 -21.78 6.06 7.53
C GLU A 31 -21.69 6.83 8.86
N LEU A 32 -22.02 6.17 9.98
CA LEU A 32 -21.89 6.77 11.31
C LEU A 32 -20.43 7.01 11.69
N ILE A 33 -19.54 6.05 11.40
CA ILE A 33 -18.10 6.18 11.62
C ILE A 33 -17.56 7.36 10.81
N ALA A 34 -17.89 7.47 9.53
CA ALA A 34 -17.44 8.57 8.68
C ALA A 34 -17.89 9.93 9.24
N THR A 35 -19.14 10.03 9.70
CA THR A 35 -19.69 11.24 10.31
C THR A 35 -18.93 11.62 11.59
N LEU A 36 -18.78 10.66 12.51
CA LEU A 36 -18.07 10.86 13.79
C LEU A 36 -16.58 11.17 13.58
N LEU A 37 -15.94 10.56 12.58
CA LEU A 37 -14.56 10.85 12.22
C LEU A 37 -14.41 12.27 11.70
N ASN A 38 -15.32 12.73 10.84
CA ASN A 38 -15.30 14.10 10.34
C ASN A 38 -15.43 15.11 11.49
N GLU A 39 -16.40 14.94 12.39
CA GLU A 39 -16.55 15.78 13.58
C GLU A 39 -15.27 15.79 14.44
N ARG A 40 -14.71 14.61 14.71
CA ARG A 40 -13.48 14.47 15.49
C ARG A 40 -12.30 15.19 14.82
N LEU A 41 -12.18 15.12 13.49
CA LEU A 41 -11.10 15.78 12.75
C LEU A 41 -11.25 17.31 12.76
N GLN A 42 -12.47 17.85 12.72
CA GLN A 42 -12.70 19.29 12.88
C GLN A 42 -12.29 19.76 14.29
N LEU A 43 -12.68 19.03 15.34
CA LEU A 43 -12.22 19.30 16.70
C LEU A 43 -10.68 19.22 16.83
N CYS A 44 -10.05 18.30 16.10
CA CYS A 44 -8.59 18.22 16.06
C CYS A 44 -7.97 19.48 15.44
N LYS A 45 -8.58 20.10 14.42
CA LYS A 45 -8.11 21.37 13.86
C LYS A 45 -8.20 22.49 14.88
N GLU A 46 -9.34 22.64 15.54
CA GLU A 46 -9.55 23.64 16.60
C GLU A 46 -8.53 23.48 17.74
N ILE A 47 -8.29 22.25 18.20
CA ILE A 47 -7.26 21.94 19.20
C ILE A 47 -5.86 22.31 18.67
N GLY A 48 -5.57 22.04 17.40
CA GLY A 48 -4.31 22.41 16.76
C GLY A 48 -4.08 23.92 16.77
N GLU A 49 -5.09 24.71 16.41
CA GLU A 49 -5.08 26.17 16.46
C GLU A 49 -4.87 26.68 17.90
N ALA A 50 -5.62 26.14 18.87
CA ALA A 50 -5.48 26.50 20.28
C ALA A 50 -4.07 26.18 20.82
N LYS A 51 -3.52 24.99 20.50
CA LYS A 51 -2.15 24.60 20.88
C LYS A 51 -1.09 25.53 20.24
N LYS A 52 -1.31 25.97 19.00
CA LYS A 52 -0.46 26.95 18.30
C LYS A 52 -0.43 28.29 19.03
N HIS A 53 -1.59 28.81 19.44
CA HIS A 53 -1.66 30.05 20.23
C HIS A 53 -0.98 29.93 21.59
N LEU A 54 -0.98 28.73 22.20
CA LEU A 54 -0.36 28.45 23.49
C LEU A 54 1.10 27.98 23.41
N GLY A 55 1.69 27.86 22.21
CA GLY A 55 3.06 27.38 22.00
C GLY A 55 3.31 25.94 22.46
N LYS A 56 2.26 25.11 22.58
CA LYS A 56 2.36 23.71 23.03
C LYS A 56 2.63 22.74 21.87
N PRO A 57 3.36 21.63 22.11
CA PRO A 57 3.58 20.62 21.08
C PRO A 57 2.26 19.94 20.66
N VAL A 58 2.20 19.54 19.39
CA VAL A 58 1.06 18.79 18.82
C VAL A 58 0.99 17.40 19.45
N LEU A 59 2.15 16.74 19.60
CA LEU A 59 2.28 15.46 20.29
C LEU A 59 2.03 15.60 21.79
N ASP A 60 1.10 14.77 22.29
CA ASP A 60 0.76 14.67 23.71
C ASP A 60 0.59 13.18 24.05
N ASP A 61 1.71 12.54 24.43
CA ASP A 61 1.78 11.10 24.67
C ASP A 61 0.92 10.64 25.85
N GLU A 62 0.67 11.51 26.83
CA GLU A 62 -0.22 11.22 27.94
C GLU A 62 -1.67 11.17 27.46
N ARG A 63 -2.10 12.20 26.72
CA ARG A 63 -3.45 12.25 26.18
C ARG A 63 -3.75 11.08 25.25
N GLU A 64 -2.80 10.66 24.42
CA GLU A 64 -3.03 9.54 23.51
C GLU A 64 -3.11 8.20 24.23
N ARG A 65 -2.30 7.99 25.27
CA ARG A 65 -2.42 6.81 26.13
C ARG A 65 -3.80 6.73 26.78
N GLU A 66 -4.35 7.86 27.24
CA GLU A 66 -5.71 7.91 27.78
C GLU A 66 -6.77 7.51 26.75
N VAL A 67 -6.66 8.01 25.52
CA VAL A 67 -7.60 7.69 24.44
C VAL A 67 -7.55 6.20 24.11
N LEU A 68 -6.36 5.63 23.95
CA LEU A 68 -6.18 4.21 23.65
C LEU A 68 -6.69 3.33 24.79
N ALA A 69 -6.45 3.70 26.05
CA ALA A 69 -6.97 2.98 27.21
C ALA A 69 -8.51 2.98 27.24
N ARG A 70 -9.14 4.12 26.93
CA ARG A 70 -10.61 4.22 26.86
C ARG A 70 -11.17 3.35 25.74
N VAL A 71 -10.55 3.37 24.56
CA VAL A 71 -10.96 2.55 23.41
C VAL A 71 -10.83 1.06 23.72
N ALA A 72 -9.73 0.65 24.34
CA ALA A 72 -9.50 -0.73 24.76
C ALA A 72 -10.58 -1.21 25.75
N SER A 73 -11.00 -0.34 26.68
CA SER A 73 -12.02 -0.68 27.68
C SER A 73 -13.44 -0.83 27.11
N ALA A 74 -13.69 -0.32 25.90
CA ALA A 74 -15.00 -0.40 25.25
C ALA A 74 -15.19 -1.72 24.47
N ALA A 75 -14.13 -2.50 24.27
CA ALA A 75 -14.19 -3.76 23.54
C ALA A 75 -14.79 -4.90 24.38
N THR A 76 -15.50 -5.80 23.70
CA THR A 76 -16.14 -6.97 24.34
C THR A 76 -15.15 -8.07 24.71
N ASP A 77 -14.00 -8.13 24.04
CA ASP A 77 -12.95 -9.12 24.28
C ASP A 77 -11.56 -8.60 23.90
N PRO A 78 -10.48 -9.29 24.32
CA PRO A 78 -9.10 -8.85 24.07
C PRO A 78 -8.67 -8.79 22.60
N SER A 79 -9.25 -9.61 21.72
CA SER A 79 -8.92 -9.61 20.29
C SER A 79 -9.50 -8.38 19.60
N ILE A 80 -10.77 -8.07 19.89
CA ILE A 80 -11.43 -6.85 19.41
C ILE A 80 -10.75 -5.61 20.00
N ALA A 81 -10.37 -5.64 21.28
CA ALA A 81 -9.64 -4.53 21.92
C ALA A 81 -8.34 -4.22 21.15
N LYS A 82 -7.57 -5.25 20.79
CA LYS A 82 -6.33 -5.07 20.02
C LYS A 82 -6.60 -4.44 18.65
N GLN A 83 -7.60 -4.93 17.91
CA GLN A 83 -7.96 -4.37 16.61
C GLN A 83 -8.43 -2.91 16.71
N MET A 84 -9.27 -2.59 17.70
CA MET A 84 -9.74 -1.23 17.94
C MET A 84 -8.58 -0.27 18.29
N ILE A 85 -7.62 -0.72 19.09
CA ILE A 85 -6.40 0.05 19.39
C ILE A 85 -5.63 0.37 18.11
N ASP A 86 -5.44 -0.61 17.22
CA ASP A 86 -4.66 -0.43 16.00
C ASP A 86 -5.34 0.53 15.01
N VAL A 87 -6.66 0.44 14.88
CA VAL A 87 -7.46 1.43 14.12
C VAL A 87 -7.30 2.83 14.73
N TYR A 88 -7.41 2.96 16.05
CA TYR A 88 -7.29 4.27 16.70
C TYR A 88 -5.88 4.87 16.63
N LYS A 89 -4.81 4.05 16.65
CA LYS A 89 -3.44 4.53 16.42
C LYS A 89 -3.29 5.12 15.02
N THR A 90 -3.88 4.48 14.02
CA THR A 90 -3.88 4.97 12.63
C THR A 90 -4.62 6.31 12.54
N LEU A 91 -5.78 6.40 13.18
CA LEU A 91 -6.60 7.61 13.27
C LEU A 91 -5.86 8.77 13.98
N LEU A 92 -5.23 8.49 15.13
CA LEU A 92 -4.43 9.47 15.88
C LEU A 92 -3.26 9.99 15.04
N SER A 93 -2.56 9.09 14.35
CA SER A 93 -1.47 9.45 13.44
C SER A 93 -1.95 10.35 12.30
N GLY A 94 -3.09 10.05 11.68
CA GLY A 94 -3.71 10.91 10.66
C GLY A 94 -4.12 12.29 11.20
N SER A 95 -4.63 12.34 12.43
CA SER A 95 -5.03 13.58 13.09
C SER A 95 -3.86 14.53 13.33
N ARG A 96 -2.67 14.00 13.67
CA ARG A 96 -1.45 14.80 13.85
C ARG A 96 -1.00 15.47 12.54
N GLY A 97 -1.07 14.75 11.42
CA GLY A 97 -0.73 15.31 10.11
C GLY A 97 -1.60 16.52 9.74
N LEU A 98 -2.88 16.49 10.11
CA LEU A 98 -3.80 17.61 9.93
C LEU A 98 -3.49 18.80 10.86
N GLN A 99 -3.01 18.55 12.08
CA GLN A 99 -2.61 19.59 13.02
C GLN A 99 -1.26 20.22 12.66
N GLU A 100 -0.37 19.45 12.03
CA GLU A 100 0.93 19.94 11.55
C GLU A 100 0.81 20.80 10.29
N SER A 101 -0.15 20.51 9.40
CA SER A 101 -0.38 21.32 8.19
C SER A 101 -0.87 22.74 8.49
N LEU A 102 -1.53 22.97 9.64
CA LEU A 102 -1.96 24.30 10.13
C LEU A 102 -0.81 25.22 10.61
N LYS A 103 0.45 24.74 10.60
CA LYS A 103 1.62 25.56 10.93
C LYS A 103 2.04 26.51 9.79
N GLN A 104 1.62 26.26 8.55
CA GLN A 104 1.97 27.14 7.43
C GLN A 104 0.88 28.20 7.17
N PRO A 105 1.24 29.48 6.96
CA PRO A 105 0.26 30.51 6.63
C PRO A 105 -0.26 30.32 5.19
N SER A 106 -1.53 30.65 5.04
CA SER A 106 -2.34 30.69 3.81
C SER A 106 -1.58 30.96 2.51
N ASP A 107 -1.63 29.99 1.60
CA ASP A 107 -1.89 30.27 0.20
C ASP A 107 -2.74 29.13 -0.37
N GLU A 108 -3.95 29.47 -0.81
CA GLU A 108 -4.82 28.59 -1.54
C GLU A 108 -4.13 28.18 -2.85
N THR A 109 -4.15 26.88 -3.14
CA THR A 109 -3.55 26.17 -4.31
C THR A 109 -2.20 25.51 -4.02
N ILE A 110 -2.19 24.47 -3.16
CA ILE A 110 -1.04 23.56 -3.07
C ILE A 110 -1.49 22.09 -3.17
N SER A 111 -1.06 21.51 -4.30
CA SER A 111 -0.89 20.11 -4.66
C SER A 111 -0.74 19.13 -3.49
N LEU A 112 -1.39 17.97 -3.62
CA LEU A 112 -1.36 16.76 -2.77
C LEU A 112 0.03 16.10 -2.59
N SER A 113 1.14 16.84 -2.47
CA SER A 113 2.48 16.25 -2.53
C SER A 113 3.41 16.44 -1.33
N GLU A 114 3.15 17.30 -0.33
CA GLU A 114 4.23 17.66 0.62
C GLU A 114 3.82 17.68 2.10
N SER A 115 3.57 16.51 2.68
CA SER A 115 3.78 16.27 4.12
C SER A 115 3.81 14.78 4.49
N ARG A 116 4.64 14.00 3.80
CA ARG A 116 5.31 12.87 4.44
C ARG A 116 6.76 13.33 4.59
N ASN A 117 7.36 13.19 5.76
CA ASN A 117 8.81 13.33 5.86
C ASN A 117 9.43 11.98 5.45
N PRO A 118 10.00 11.82 4.24
CA PRO A 118 10.35 10.52 3.70
C PRO A 118 11.86 10.51 3.49
N THR A 119 12.64 10.77 4.53
CA THR A 119 14.09 10.54 4.48
C THR A 119 14.39 9.05 4.56
N ARG A 120 13.91 8.27 3.58
CA ARG A 120 14.41 6.97 3.09
C ARG A 120 13.91 6.75 1.65
N TYR A 121 14.19 7.68 0.75
CA TYR A 121 14.01 7.44 -0.68
C TYR A 121 15.20 6.67 -1.24
N PHE A 122 14.94 5.72 -2.13
CA PHE A 122 15.99 5.13 -2.95
C PHE A 122 16.34 6.13 -4.06
N PRO A 123 17.54 6.74 -4.06
CA PRO A 123 17.91 7.75 -5.04
C PRO A 123 18.12 7.15 -6.44
N GLN A 124 18.48 5.86 -6.51
CA GLN A 124 18.59 5.09 -7.75
C GLN A 124 17.93 3.73 -7.54
N VAL A 125 17.10 3.33 -8.49
CA VAL A 125 16.38 2.06 -8.49
C VAL A 125 16.56 1.35 -9.82
N ALA A 126 16.67 0.02 -9.80
CA ALA A 126 16.58 -0.80 -10.99
C ALA A 126 15.18 -1.44 -11.08
N ILE A 127 14.55 -1.38 -12.25
CA ILE A 127 13.31 -2.10 -12.54
C ILE A 127 13.60 -3.11 -13.66
N VAL A 128 13.54 -4.39 -13.33
CA VAL A 128 13.77 -5.49 -14.27
C VAL A 128 12.41 -5.98 -14.78
N GLY A 129 12.11 -5.63 -16.03
CA GLY A 129 10.80 -5.81 -16.67
C GLY A 129 9.94 -4.54 -16.60
N LEU A 130 9.64 -3.93 -17.75
CA LEU A 130 8.75 -2.76 -17.91
C LEU A 130 7.39 -3.11 -18.52
N GLY A 131 6.91 -4.33 -18.26
CA GLY A 131 5.53 -4.73 -18.56
C GLY A 131 4.49 -3.93 -17.77
N GLU A 132 3.27 -4.44 -17.65
CA GLU A 132 2.17 -3.73 -16.97
C GLU A 132 2.54 -3.29 -15.55
N THR A 133 3.08 -4.21 -14.75
CA THR A 133 3.46 -3.97 -13.35
C THR A 133 4.66 -3.03 -13.24
N GLY A 134 5.78 -3.36 -13.89
CA GLY A 134 7.00 -2.56 -13.82
C GLY A 134 6.83 -1.15 -14.38
N GLY A 135 6.11 -1.00 -15.51
CA GLY A 135 5.77 0.30 -16.08
C GLY A 135 4.81 1.10 -15.19
N SER A 136 3.87 0.46 -14.51
CA SER A 136 2.99 1.13 -13.53
C SER A 136 3.78 1.64 -12.33
N ILE A 137 4.74 0.86 -11.82
CA ILE A 137 5.62 1.27 -10.73
C ILE A 137 6.53 2.42 -11.15
N ALA A 138 7.12 2.35 -12.35
CA ALA A 138 7.92 3.45 -12.90
C ALA A 138 7.09 4.75 -13.00
N ARG A 139 5.85 4.68 -13.48
CA ARG A 139 4.92 5.83 -13.53
C ARG A 139 4.61 6.37 -12.13
N LEU A 140 4.39 5.49 -11.16
CA LEU A 140 4.15 5.89 -9.77
C LEU A 140 5.38 6.58 -9.17
N LEU A 141 6.59 6.06 -9.41
CA LEU A 141 7.82 6.68 -8.97
C LEU A 141 8.01 8.06 -9.61
N ARG A 142 7.72 8.22 -10.91
CA ARG A 142 7.71 9.54 -11.55
C ARG A 142 6.74 10.52 -10.90
N LYS A 143 5.59 10.05 -10.44
CA LYS A 143 4.58 10.89 -9.77
C LYS A 143 4.94 11.22 -8.32
N CYS A 144 5.38 10.23 -7.54
CA CYS A 144 5.53 10.33 -6.09
C CYS A 144 6.97 10.60 -5.62
N ALA A 145 7.96 10.29 -6.45
CA ALA A 145 9.38 10.45 -6.17
C ALA A 145 10.15 10.88 -7.45
N PRO A 146 9.84 12.06 -8.04
CA PRO A 146 10.35 12.48 -9.34
C PRO A 146 11.89 12.63 -9.41
N LYS A 147 12.57 12.70 -8.26
CA LYS A 147 14.03 12.80 -8.17
C LYS A 147 14.74 11.44 -8.18
N THR A 148 14.00 10.33 -8.05
CA THR A 148 14.57 8.98 -8.12
C THR A 148 14.98 8.67 -9.55
N GLN A 149 16.24 8.26 -9.71
CA GLN A 149 16.77 7.76 -10.98
C GLN A 149 16.31 6.33 -11.20
N ILE A 150 15.72 6.06 -12.36
CA ILE A 150 15.20 4.74 -12.73
C ILE A 150 16.07 4.18 -13.86
N THR A 151 16.79 3.10 -13.55
CA THR A 151 17.43 2.25 -14.55
C THR A 151 16.49 1.08 -14.86
N ALA A 152 16.15 0.85 -16.12
CA ALA A 152 15.30 -0.28 -16.47
C ALA A 152 16.04 -1.33 -17.30
N VAL A 153 15.61 -2.58 -17.12
CA VAL A 153 16.10 -3.74 -17.85
C VAL A 153 14.92 -4.38 -18.59
N ASP A 154 14.98 -4.38 -19.92
CA ASP A 154 13.97 -4.97 -20.80
C ASP A 154 14.56 -5.16 -22.22
N SER A 155 13.74 -5.58 -23.16
CA SER A 155 14.04 -5.56 -24.58
C SER A 155 14.36 -4.14 -25.08
N ALA A 156 15.29 -4.04 -26.04
CA ALA A 156 15.71 -2.77 -26.62
C ALA A 156 14.54 -1.91 -27.16
N THR A 157 13.50 -2.56 -27.69
CA THR A 157 12.29 -1.89 -28.18
C THR A 157 11.51 -1.21 -27.06
N VAL A 158 11.27 -1.92 -25.95
CA VAL A 158 10.55 -1.39 -24.79
C VAL A 158 11.36 -0.26 -24.12
N LEU A 159 12.67 -0.46 -23.94
CA LEU A 159 13.56 0.52 -23.34
C LEU A 159 13.63 1.82 -24.14
N LYS A 160 13.72 1.73 -25.47
CA LYS A 160 13.73 2.90 -26.35
C LYS A 160 12.45 3.73 -26.18
N GLN A 161 11.29 3.08 -26.14
CA GLN A 161 10.02 3.77 -25.93
C GLN A 161 9.96 4.42 -24.54
N ALA A 162 10.36 3.68 -23.50
CA ALA A 162 10.33 4.19 -22.12
C ALA A 162 11.25 5.41 -21.90
N LEU A 163 12.42 5.46 -22.56
CA LEU A 163 13.30 6.63 -22.56
C LEU A 163 12.64 7.84 -23.24
N VAL A 164 12.02 7.62 -24.42
CA VAL A 164 11.33 8.69 -25.16
C VAL A 164 10.18 9.28 -24.33
N ASP A 165 9.46 8.42 -23.61
CA ASP A 165 8.33 8.83 -22.77
C ASP A 165 8.76 9.46 -21.44
N GLY A 166 10.08 9.55 -21.17
CA GLY A 166 10.62 10.05 -19.90
C GLY A 166 10.29 9.15 -18.70
N LEU A 167 9.84 7.92 -18.94
CA LEU A 167 9.44 6.98 -17.90
C LEU A 167 10.64 6.47 -17.10
N ILE A 168 11.80 6.37 -17.74
CA ILE A 168 13.06 5.90 -17.17
C ILE A 168 14.21 6.86 -17.50
N ASP A 169 15.30 6.80 -16.75
CA ASP A 169 16.49 7.64 -16.95
C ASP A 169 17.59 6.89 -17.68
N ASN A 170 17.76 5.60 -17.35
CA ASN A 170 18.79 4.73 -17.92
C ASN A 170 18.17 3.41 -18.40
N ALA A 171 18.81 2.80 -19.39
CA ALA A 171 18.34 1.58 -20.03
C ALA A 171 19.51 0.60 -20.17
N GLU A 172 19.29 -0.64 -19.75
CA GLU A 172 20.26 -1.73 -19.86
C GLU A 172 19.55 -2.96 -20.44
N THR A 173 20.14 -3.66 -21.42
CA THR A 173 19.51 -4.88 -21.97
C THR A 173 19.81 -6.14 -21.14
N THR A 174 20.64 -6.00 -20.12
CA THR A 174 21.09 -7.07 -19.22
C THR A 174 21.06 -6.57 -17.78
N PRO A 175 20.74 -7.42 -16.79
CA PRO A 175 20.50 -6.96 -15.42
C PRO A 175 21.76 -6.60 -14.64
N GLU A 176 22.90 -7.26 -14.87
CA GLU A 176 24.15 -6.99 -14.14
C GLU A 176 24.56 -5.50 -14.11
N PRO A 177 24.68 -4.77 -15.24
CA PRO A 177 25.07 -3.35 -15.20
C PRO A 177 24.03 -2.48 -14.48
N ALA A 178 22.75 -2.86 -14.52
CA ALA A 178 21.67 -2.10 -13.89
C ALA A 178 21.70 -2.19 -12.36
N ILE A 179 22.07 -3.34 -11.80
CA ILE A 179 22.06 -3.55 -10.36
C ILE A 179 23.28 -2.92 -9.66
N GLN A 180 24.39 -2.66 -10.35
CA GLN A 180 25.63 -2.19 -9.70
C GLN A 180 25.54 -0.80 -9.07
N LYS A 181 24.60 0.04 -9.53
CA LYS A 181 24.50 1.46 -9.13
C LYS A 181 23.31 1.76 -8.22
N VAL A 182 22.54 0.74 -7.85
CA VAL A 182 21.26 0.91 -7.17
C VAL A 182 21.25 0.20 -5.82
N SER A 183 20.49 0.75 -4.87
CA SER A 183 20.24 0.12 -3.57
C SER A 183 18.89 -0.60 -3.51
N LEU A 184 18.04 -0.45 -4.54
CA LEU A 184 16.79 -1.17 -4.71
C LEU A 184 16.72 -1.76 -6.13
N VAL A 185 16.49 -3.07 -6.20
CA VAL A 185 16.21 -3.82 -7.43
C VAL A 185 14.78 -4.33 -7.35
N ILE A 186 13.98 -4.06 -8.37
CA ILE A 186 12.60 -4.50 -8.47
C ILE A 186 12.51 -5.52 -9.61
N LEU A 187 12.17 -6.77 -9.28
CA LEU A 187 11.89 -7.82 -10.24
C LEU A 187 10.40 -7.79 -10.60
N ALA A 188 10.09 -7.40 -11.83
CA ALA A 188 8.74 -7.20 -12.34
C ALA A 188 8.50 -7.93 -13.68
N ALA A 189 9.31 -8.94 -13.99
CA ALA A 189 9.08 -9.86 -15.11
C ALA A 189 8.14 -11.01 -14.68
N PRO A 190 7.68 -11.87 -15.61
CA PRO A 190 6.89 -13.04 -15.28
C PRO A 190 7.58 -13.96 -14.25
N PRO A 191 6.82 -14.70 -13.41
CA PRO A 191 7.35 -15.54 -12.34
C PRO A 191 8.58 -16.38 -12.69
N ASP A 192 8.49 -17.17 -13.77
CA ASP A 192 9.58 -18.08 -14.19
C ASP A 192 10.82 -17.30 -14.63
N GLN A 193 10.64 -16.12 -15.22
CA GLN A 193 11.74 -15.24 -15.60
C GLN A 193 12.36 -14.59 -14.38
N ASN A 194 11.58 -14.16 -13.39
CA ASN A 194 12.11 -13.59 -12.14
C ASN A 194 12.96 -14.60 -11.36
N LEU A 195 12.63 -15.89 -11.38
CA LEU A 195 13.47 -16.94 -10.80
C LEU A 195 14.83 -17.02 -11.50
N ALA A 196 14.83 -17.04 -12.83
CA ALA A 196 16.06 -17.06 -13.62
C ALA A 196 16.89 -15.78 -13.42
N LEU A 197 16.24 -14.62 -13.42
CA LEU A 197 16.87 -13.32 -13.18
C LEU A 197 17.45 -13.23 -11.78
N LEU A 198 16.76 -13.74 -10.75
CA LEU A 198 17.26 -13.76 -9.39
C LEU A 198 18.54 -14.61 -9.29
N ALA A 199 18.56 -15.78 -9.93
CA ALA A 199 19.76 -16.62 -10.02
C ALA A 199 20.90 -15.94 -10.79
N GLU A 200 20.59 -15.21 -11.86
CA GLU A 200 21.56 -14.46 -12.65
C GLU A 200 22.19 -13.31 -11.85
N ILE A 201 21.40 -12.53 -11.11
CA ILE A 201 21.91 -11.38 -10.36
C ILE A 201 22.53 -11.75 -9.02
N ALA A 202 22.16 -12.88 -8.42
CA ALA A 202 22.59 -13.27 -7.07
C ALA A 202 24.12 -13.16 -6.85
N PRO A 203 24.99 -13.63 -7.76
CA PRO A 203 26.44 -13.52 -7.61
C PRO A 203 26.98 -12.08 -7.63
N HIS A 204 26.22 -11.15 -8.18
CA HIS A 204 26.61 -9.75 -8.38
C HIS A 204 26.00 -8.79 -7.36
N LEU A 205 25.10 -9.30 -6.50
CA LEU A 205 24.52 -8.54 -5.39
C LEU A 205 25.55 -8.26 -4.29
N THR A 206 25.29 -7.20 -3.51
CA THR A 206 26.14 -6.75 -2.42
C THR A 206 25.31 -6.40 -1.19
N ARG A 207 25.98 -6.36 -0.04
CA ARG A 207 25.37 -5.86 1.21
C ARG A 207 24.80 -4.46 0.99
N ARG A 208 23.61 -4.20 1.58
CA ARG A 208 22.83 -2.96 1.48
C ARG A 208 22.02 -2.78 0.19
N GLN A 209 21.91 -3.82 -0.63
CA GLN A 209 20.91 -3.87 -1.69
C GLN A 209 19.66 -4.58 -1.17
N LEU A 210 18.51 -4.06 -1.57
CA LEU A 210 17.21 -4.70 -1.37
C LEU A 210 16.70 -5.17 -2.73
N VAL A 211 16.40 -6.46 -2.84
CA VAL A 211 15.71 -7.04 -3.99
C VAL A 211 14.24 -7.23 -3.63
N VAL A 212 13.35 -6.71 -4.46
CA VAL A 212 11.90 -6.85 -4.31
C VAL A 212 11.34 -7.58 -5.50
N ASP A 213 10.80 -8.78 -5.29
CA ASP A 213 9.98 -9.46 -6.28
C ASP A 213 8.53 -9.00 -6.17
N ILE A 214 7.87 -8.79 -7.33
CA ILE A 214 6.50 -8.27 -7.40
C ILE A 214 5.52 -9.33 -7.95
N THR A 215 5.93 -10.59 -7.98
CA THR A 215 5.12 -11.67 -8.58
C THR A 215 4.15 -12.29 -7.57
N SER A 216 3.10 -12.92 -8.09
CA SER A 216 2.06 -13.57 -7.28
C SER A 216 2.50 -14.90 -6.66
N THR A 217 3.60 -15.49 -7.12
CA THR A 217 4.13 -16.79 -6.70
C THR A 217 5.22 -16.65 -5.64
N ARG A 218 4.81 -16.32 -4.42
CA ARG A 218 5.70 -15.99 -3.30
C ARG A 218 6.63 -17.12 -2.86
N GLN A 219 6.11 -18.35 -2.72
CA GLN A 219 6.84 -19.41 -2.03
C GLN A 219 8.09 -19.85 -2.81
N VAL A 220 7.93 -20.12 -4.10
CA VAL A 220 9.03 -20.60 -4.96
C VAL A 220 10.19 -19.61 -5.03
N ILE A 221 9.90 -18.31 -5.13
CA ILE A 221 10.95 -17.30 -5.25
C ILE A 221 11.62 -16.98 -3.91
N CYS A 222 10.89 -17.07 -2.79
CA CYS A 222 11.49 -17.00 -1.46
C CYS A 222 12.44 -18.17 -1.22
N ASP A 223 12.02 -19.40 -1.53
CA ASP A 223 12.85 -20.60 -1.37
C ASP A 223 14.12 -20.50 -2.25
N SER A 224 13.98 -19.96 -3.47
CA SER A 224 15.11 -19.70 -4.36
C SER A 224 16.05 -18.64 -3.79
N ALA A 225 15.53 -17.54 -3.22
CA ALA A 225 16.34 -16.48 -2.62
C ALA A 225 17.15 -16.98 -1.43
N GLU A 226 16.56 -17.84 -0.60
CA GLU A 226 17.26 -18.48 0.52
C GLU A 226 18.37 -19.42 0.04
N THR A 227 18.09 -20.21 -1.00
CA THR A 227 19.06 -21.18 -1.56
C THR A 227 20.25 -20.50 -2.24
N LEU A 228 20.02 -19.38 -2.92
CA LEU A 228 21.03 -18.71 -3.73
C LEU A 228 22.04 -17.89 -2.93
N GLU A 229 21.82 -17.66 -1.63
CA GLU A 229 22.64 -16.82 -0.75
C GLU A 229 23.04 -15.50 -1.43
N LEU A 230 22.15 -14.50 -1.40
CA LEU A 230 22.23 -13.23 -2.15
C LEU A 230 23.37 -12.27 -1.73
N ASN A 231 24.55 -12.78 -1.36
CA ASN A 231 25.75 -12.02 -0.98
C ASN A 231 25.50 -10.95 0.10
N GLY A 232 24.53 -11.22 0.98
CA GLY A 232 24.12 -10.31 2.06
C GLY A 232 23.20 -9.17 1.63
N ALA A 233 22.62 -9.22 0.44
CA ALA A 233 21.47 -8.40 0.07
C ALA A 233 20.19 -8.90 0.79
N ASP A 234 19.29 -7.98 1.07
CA ASP A 234 17.97 -8.28 1.62
C ASP A 234 17.01 -8.65 0.48
N PHE A 235 16.06 -9.54 0.74
CA PHE A 235 15.04 -9.95 -0.23
C PHE A 235 13.63 -9.82 0.36
N ILE A 236 12.71 -9.27 -0.44
CA ILE A 236 11.29 -9.19 -0.13
C ILE A 236 10.50 -9.70 -1.34
N SER A 237 9.62 -10.67 -1.15
CA SER A 237 8.55 -10.92 -2.11
C SER A 237 7.30 -10.11 -1.72
N ALA A 238 6.76 -9.38 -2.68
CA ALA A 238 5.55 -8.59 -2.60
C ALA A 238 4.60 -9.02 -3.72
N SER A 239 3.31 -9.11 -3.44
CA SER A 239 2.29 -9.36 -4.46
C SER A 239 1.27 -8.23 -4.36
N PRO A 240 1.35 -7.20 -5.22
CA PRO A 240 0.36 -6.14 -5.22
C PRO A 240 -0.95 -6.71 -5.78
N THR A 241 -1.92 -6.96 -4.90
CA THR A 241 -3.27 -7.32 -5.32
C THR A 241 -3.94 -6.09 -5.93
N VAL A 242 -4.21 -6.15 -7.24
CA VAL A 242 -5.06 -5.20 -7.95
C VAL A 242 -6.51 -5.62 -7.72
N ALA A 243 -7.30 -4.79 -7.04
CA ALA A 243 -8.76 -4.92 -7.09
C ALA A 243 -9.23 -4.46 -8.48
N THR A 244 -9.79 -5.38 -9.27
CA THR A 244 -10.46 -5.04 -10.53
C THR A 244 -11.95 -4.90 -10.25
N ASP A 245 -12.45 -3.68 -10.18
CA ASP A 245 -13.89 -3.44 -10.32
C ASP A 245 -14.24 -3.64 -11.80
N VAL A 246 -14.96 -4.73 -12.06
CA VAL A 246 -15.50 -5.03 -13.38
C VAL A 246 -16.77 -4.19 -13.55
N GLU A 247 -16.64 -2.94 -14.00
CA GLU A 247 -17.77 -2.23 -14.60
C GLU A 247 -17.58 -2.11 -16.12
N ASN A 248 -18.65 -2.49 -16.82
CA ASN A 248 -18.73 -2.66 -18.26
C ASN A 248 -18.29 -1.42 -19.04
N GLY A 249 -17.42 -1.62 -20.03
CA GLY A 249 -17.37 -0.81 -21.25
C GLY A 249 -16.17 0.13 -21.43
N GLY A 250 -15.20 -0.33 -22.21
CA GLY A 250 -14.40 0.54 -23.10
C GLY A 250 -13.17 1.23 -22.51
N GLY A 251 -12.00 0.59 -22.68
CA GLY A 251 -10.69 1.25 -22.61
C GLY A 251 -9.88 0.93 -21.36
N SER A 252 -9.07 -0.14 -21.43
CA SER A 252 -8.15 -0.55 -20.38
C SER A 252 -7.12 0.53 -20.06
N ARG A 253 -7.38 1.33 -19.03
CA ARG A 253 -6.36 2.04 -18.26
C ARG A 253 -6.10 1.24 -16.98
N ALA A 254 -5.29 0.19 -17.10
CA ALA A 254 -4.77 -0.55 -15.95
C ALA A 254 -3.73 0.32 -15.23
N GLY A 255 -4.19 1.08 -14.23
CA GLY A 255 -3.34 1.77 -13.27
C GLY A 255 -3.53 1.15 -11.89
N ILE A 256 -2.43 0.81 -11.22
CA ILE A 256 -2.45 0.37 -9.83
C ILE A 256 -2.99 1.53 -8.98
N ARG A 257 -4.25 1.43 -8.51
CA ARG A 257 -4.82 2.33 -7.50
C ARG A 257 -4.46 1.79 -6.13
N PHE A 258 -3.56 2.47 -5.43
CA PHE A 258 -3.42 2.26 -3.99
C PHE A 258 -4.64 2.91 -3.31
N GLY A 259 -5.54 2.08 -2.78
CA GLY A 259 -6.56 2.52 -1.85
C GLY A 259 -5.87 3.11 -0.62
N LEU A 260 -6.25 4.35 -0.28
CA LEU A 260 -5.84 5.01 0.96
C LEU A 260 -6.66 4.47 2.13
#